data_AF-A0A0L1IZG4-F1
#
_entry.id   AF-A0A0L1IZG4-F1
#
_cell.length_a   1.000
_cell.length_b   1.000
_cell.length_c   1.000
_cell.angle_alpha   90.00
_cell.angle_beta   90.00
_cell.angle_gamma   90.00
#
_symmetry.space_group_name_H-M   'P 1'
#
loop_
_entity.id
_entity.type
_entity.pdbx_description
1 polymer ?
#
loop_
_entity_poly.entity_id
_entity_poly.type
_entity_poly.pdbx_seq_one_letter_code
_entity_poly.pdbx_strand_id
1 'polypeptide(L)'
;MHLSMKTLFASLLGATVLASPLPSNALVERNAPLNEFLSILLSHLPAINGSITAVSGLITDFDQVLADLTGAQTTQNQYIGVCTEYTVLFARGTSEPGNVGVLVGPPLYEAFEEAVGARALSFQGVNGYSASVESYLAGGDAAGSKSMASDATEILTKCPDTKFIMSGYSQGCQVVHNAVEQLPAEIASKISSILLFGDPYEGKPFPNVDASRVKTVCHAGDTICNNSIIILPAHLTYAVNVAEAAAFAIATANR
;
A
#
# COMPACT_ATOMS: atom_id res chain seq x y z
N MET A 1 31.79 26.03 61.91
CA MET A 1 30.43 25.55 61.56
C MET A 1 30.61 24.47 60.51
N HIS A 2 30.37 23.18 60.73
CA HIS A 2 29.06 22.53 61.01
C HIS A 2 28.00 22.97 59.98
N LEU A 3 27.22 22.14 59.28
CA LEU A 3 27.08 20.67 59.13
C LEU A 3 26.40 20.46 57.73
N SER A 4 26.29 19.29 57.07
CA SER A 4 26.61 17.89 57.37
C SER A 4 26.75 17.08 56.05
N MET A 5 27.14 15.80 56.11
CA MET A 5 27.04 14.83 55.01
C MET A 5 26.10 13.69 55.43
N LYS A 6 25.11 13.34 54.59
CA LYS A 6 24.33 12.08 54.72
C LYS A 6 24.04 11.45 53.36
N THR A 7 24.58 10.26 53.21
CA THR A 7 24.42 9.24 52.17
C THR A 7 22.99 8.93 51.74
N LEU A 8 22.84 8.51 50.47
CA LEU A 8 22.17 7.23 50.17
C LEU A 8 22.92 6.48 49.05
N PHE A 9 23.06 5.17 49.21
CA PHE A 9 23.66 4.23 48.24
C PHE A 9 22.59 3.73 47.26
N ALA A 10 22.93 3.60 45.98
CA ALA A 10 22.34 2.59 45.08
C ALA A 10 23.25 2.36 43.86
N SER A 11 23.90 1.20 43.81
CA SER A 11 24.62 0.72 42.64
C SER A 11 23.67 0.05 41.64
N LEU A 12 23.83 0.32 40.35
CA LEU A 12 23.42 -0.64 39.31
C LEU A 12 24.44 -0.62 38.17
N LEU A 13 25.09 -1.76 37.93
CA LEU A 13 25.82 -1.99 36.67
C LEU A 13 24.78 -2.15 35.55
N GLY A 14 24.79 -1.25 34.57
CA GLY A 14 24.09 -1.41 33.30
C GLY A 14 25.12 -1.39 32.17
N ALA A 15 25.18 -2.44 31.36
CA ALA A 15 26.16 -2.54 30.29
C ALA A 15 25.95 -1.44 29.24
N THR A 16 27.00 -0.69 28.93
CA THR A 16 27.03 0.22 27.77
C THR A 16 27.04 -0.62 26.50
N VAL A 17 25.87 -0.93 25.96
CA VAL A 17 25.73 -1.40 24.58
C VAL A 17 26.06 -0.22 23.68
N LEU A 18 27.32 -0.15 23.25
CA LEU A 18 27.74 0.74 22.18
C LEU A 18 27.01 0.31 20.91
N ALA A 19 26.00 1.08 20.51
CA ALA A 19 25.39 0.95 19.21
C ALA A 19 26.45 1.26 18.15
N SER A 20 27.08 0.22 17.60
CA SER A 20 27.97 0.36 16.46
C SER A 20 27.16 0.91 15.28
N PRO A 21 27.58 2.03 14.64
CA PRO A 21 26.92 2.47 13.42
C PRO A 21 27.03 1.36 12.38
N LEU A 22 25.90 1.03 11.73
CA LEU A 22 25.90 0.07 10.63
C LEU A 22 26.88 0.55 9.54
N PRO A 23 27.71 -0.34 8.98
CA PRO A 23 28.70 0.06 7.98
C PRO A 23 27.98 0.66 6.77
N SER A 24 28.36 1.89 6.40
CA SER A 24 27.78 2.69 5.32
C SER A 24 27.62 1.92 4.01
N ASN A 25 28.54 0.99 3.73
CA ASN A 25 28.59 0.26 2.48
C ASN A 25 27.48 -0.81 2.36
N ALA A 26 26.72 -1.10 3.42
CA ALA A 26 25.53 -1.96 3.34
C ALA A 26 24.28 -1.21 2.80
N LEU A 27 24.33 0.13 2.73
CA LEU A 27 23.22 0.98 2.29
C LEU A 27 23.35 1.45 0.83
N VAL A 28 24.47 1.15 0.17
CA VAL A 28 24.86 1.73 -1.14
C VAL A 28 24.38 0.90 -2.34
N GLU A 29 23.83 -0.31 -2.13
CA GLU A 29 23.53 -1.25 -3.23
C GLU A 29 22.12 -1.89 -3.14
N ARG A 30 21.10 -1.10 -2.83
CA ARG A 30 19.67 -1.46 -2.98
C ARG A 30 18.86 -0.26 -3.50
N ASN A 31 17.88 -0.54 -4.36
CA ASN A 31 17.09 0.40 -5.18
C ASN A 31 16.92 1.81 -4.58
N ALA A 32 17.52 2.81 -5.22
CA ALA A 32 17.63 4.16 -4.69
C ALA A 32 16.27 4.85 -4.40
N PRO A 33 15.24 4.80 -5.27
CA PRO A 33 13.95 5.49 -5.02
C PRO A 33 13.25 4.97 -3.76
N LEU A 34 13.24 3.65 -3.56
CA LEU A 34 12.65 3.02 -2.39
C LEU A 34 13.39 3.38 -1.10
N ASN A 35 14.73 3.36 -1.10
CA ASN A 35 15.50 3.70 0.09
C ASN A 35 15.40 5.20 0.44
N GLU A 36 15.31 6.08 -0.57
CA GLU A 36 15.04 7.50 -0.37
C GLU A 36 13.63 7.72 0.21
N PHE A 37 12.61 7.12 -0.40
CA PHE A 37 11.24 7.13 0.11
C PHE A 37 11.15 6.67 1.58
N LEU A 38 11.77 5.52 1.91
CA LEU A 38 11.78 4.99 3.29
C LEU A 38 12.54 5.90 4.26
N SER A 39 13.62 6.55 3.83
CA SER A 39 14.36 7.52 4.64
C SER A 39 13.51 8.78 4.92
N ILE A 40 12.81 9.31 3.91
CA ILE A 40 11.91 10.46 4.05
C ILE A 40 10.72 10.09 4.95
N LEU A 41 10.08 8.94 4.70
CA LEU A 41 9.04 8.35 5.54
C LEU A 41 9.51 8.29 7.00
N LEU A 42 10.55 7.52 7.31
CA LEU A 42 11.03 7.30 8.68
C LEU A 42 11.49 8.58 9.39
N SER A 43 11.98 9.60 8.66
CA SER A 43 12.41 10.88 9.26
C SER A 43 11.26 11.85 9.55
N HIS A 44 10.12 11.69 8.87
CA HIS A 44 8.95 12.56 9.02
C HIS A 44 7.75 11.86 9.69
N LEU A 45 7.80 10.53 9.89
CA LEU A 45 6.73 9.72 10.48
C LEU A 45 6.25 10.34 11.80
N PRO A 46 4.97 10.75 11.91
CA PRO A 46 4.42 11.20 13.18
C PRO A 46 4.37 10.04 14.19
N ALA A 47 4.27 10.36 15.47
CA ALA A 47 4.10 9.36 16.54
C ALA A 47 2.70 8.71 16.47
N ILE A 48 2.55 7.74 15.57
CA ILE A 48 1.30 7.04 15.27
C ILE A 48 1.13 5.78 16.14
N ASN A 49 0.20 5.87 17.09
CA ASN A 49 -0.23 4.76 17.93
C ASN A 49 -1.72 4.92 18.33
N GLY A 50 -2.57 5.27 17.37
CA GLY A 50 -3.96 5.64 17.58
C GLY A 50 -4.93 4.95 16.62
N SER A 51 -6.23 5.13 16.86
CA SER A 51 -7.26 4.73 15.91
C SER A 51 -7.24 5.61 14.67
N ILE A 52 -7.66 5.05 13.54
CA ILE A 52 -7.70 5.71 12.23
C ILE A 52 -8.48 7.02 12.26
N THR A 53 -9.54 7.13 13.07
CA THR A 53 -10.29 8.37 13.32
C THR A 53 -9.48 9.44 14.07
N ALA A 54 -8.56 9.03 14.95
CA ALA A 54 -7.71 9.95 15.72
C ALA A 54 -6.46 10.38 14.95
N VAL A 55 -5.95 9.55 14.04
CA VAL A 55 -4.73 9.84 13.28
C VAL A 55 -4.95 10.22 11.81
N SER A 56 -6.16 10.09 11.25
CA SER A 56 -6.42 10.37 9.82
C SER A 56 -6.00 11.76 9.36
N GLY A 57 -6.25 12.80 10.17
CA GLY A 57 -5.79 14.16 9.86
C GLY A 57 -4.26 14.24 9.80
N LEU A 58 -3.58 13.70 10.80
CA LEU A 58 -2.12 13.62 10.85
C LEU A 58 -1.53 12.80 9.70
N ILE A 59 -2.19 11.72 9.28
CA ILE A 59 -1.80 10.90 8.13
C ILE A 59 -2.02 11.67 6.82
N THR A 60 -3.15 12.36 6.66
CA THR A 60 -3.44 13.15 5.45
C THR A 60 -2.40 14.26 5.26
N ASP A 61 -2.11 15.02 6.32
CA ASP A 61 -1.11 16.09 6.31
C ASP A 61 0.30 15.51 6.06
N PHE A 62 0.61 14.36 6.66
CA PHE A 62 1.88 13.65 6.48
C PHE A 62 2.07 13.13 5.06
N ASP A 63 1.05 12.49 4.48
CA ASP A 63 1.09 11.92 3.13
C ASP A 63 1.22 13.03 2.07
N GLN A 64 0.61 14.20 2.31
CA GLN A 64 0.79 15.37 1.44
C GLN A 64 2.23 15.91 1.54
N VAL A 65 2.80 16.03 2.73
CA VAL A 65 4.21 16.42 2.91
C VAL A 65 5.15 15.40 2.26
N LEU A 66 4.86 14.11 2.37
CA LEU A 66 5.64 13.04 1.76
C LEU A 66 5.56 13.11 0.22
N ALA A 67 4.39 13.38 -0.35
CA ALA A 67 4.22 13.58 -1.79
C ALA A 67 4.98 14.83 -2.29
N ASP A 68 4.91 15.94 -1.57
CA ASP A 68 5.61 17.19 -1.91
C ASP A 68 7.14 17.03 -1.83
N LEU A 69 7.66 16.27 -0.85
CA LEU A 69 9.09 15.99 -0.67
C LEU A 69 9.66 15.00 -1.69
N THR A 70 8.87 13.98 -2.08
CA THR A 70 9.30 12.93 -3.02
C THR A 70 9.02 13.28 -4.48
N GLY A 71 8.12 14.23 -4.75
CA GLY A 71 7.58 14.50 -6.08
C GLY A 71 6.62 13.41 -6.59
N ALA A 72 6.21 12.47 -5.73
CA ALA A 72 5.41 11.31 -6.09
C ALA A 72 4.05 11.71 -6.69
N GLN A 73 3.68 11.08 -7.80
CA GLN A 73 2.42 11.35 -8.48
C GLN A 73 1.27 10.60 -7.79
N THR A 74 0.58 11.29 -6.89
CA THR A 74 -0.55 10.73 -6.10
C THR A 74 -1.81 10.45 -6.91
N THR A 75 -1.81 10.84 -8.19
CA THR A 75 -2.91 10.61 -9.12
C THR A 75 -2.39 9.96 -10.40
N GLN A 76 -2.91 8.78 -10.74
CA GLN A 76 -2.61 8.06 -11.98
C GLN A 76 -3.91 7.82 -12.76
N ASN A 77 -3.92 8.27 -14.01
CA ASN A 77 -5.05 8.18 -14.94
C ASN A 77 -4.58 7.70 -16.32
N GLN A 78 -3.78 6.63 -16.35
CA GLN A 78 -3.10 6.20 -17.57
C GLN A 78 -3.99 5.36 -18.50
N TYR A 79 -5.07 4.76 -17.99
CA TYR A 79 -6.01 4.04 -18.84
C TYR A 79 -6.98 5.02 -19.52
N ILE A 80 -6.67 5.36 -20.77
CA ILE A 80 -7.47 6.26 -21.61
C ILE A 80 -8.28 5.50 -22.69
N GLY A 81 -8.56 4.21 -22.46
CA GLY A 81 -9.22 3.33 -23.43
C GLY A 81 -8.29 2.76 -24.52
N VAL A 82 -6.98 2.93 -24.38
CA VAL A 82 -5.95 2.28 -25.21
C VAL A 82 -5.40 1.09 -24.45
N CYS A 83 -5.29 -0.07 -25.10
CA CYS A 83 -4.81 -1.30 -24.48
C CYS A 83 -3.28 -1.32 -24.37
N THR A 84 -2.81 -1.69 -23.18
CA THR A 84 -1.42 -1.98 -22.84
C THR A 84 -1.27 -3.45 -22.44
N GLU A 85 -0.04 -3.96 -22.40
CA GLU A 85 0.22 -5.36 -22.05
C GLU A 85 -0.19 -5.65 -20.59
N TYR A 86 0.07 -4.72 -19.66
CA TYR A 86 -0.31 -4.79 -18.26
C TYR A 86 -1.19 -3.59 -17.89
N THR A 87 -2.35 -3.84 -17.31
CA THR A 87 -3.20 -2.79 -16.73
C THR A 87 -3.38 -3.04 -15.24
N VAL A 88 -2.92 -2.10 -14.41
CA VAL A 88 -3.06 -2.14 -12.94
C VAL A 88 -4.16 -1.15 -12.53
N LEU A 89 -5.22 -1.66 -11.91
CA LEU A 89 -6.28 -0.85 -11.29
C LEU A 89 -6.08 -0.85 -9.77
N PHE A 90 -5.75 0.32 -9.21
CA PHE A 90 -5.27 0.48 -7.84
C PHE A 90 -6.24 1.29 -6.96
N ALA A 91 -6.60 0.77 -5.79
CA ALA A 91 -7.35 1.47 -4.75
C ALA A 91 -6.43 1.86 -3.58
N ARG A 92 -6.35 3.16 -3.29
CA ARG A 92 -5.52 3.74 -2.21
C ARG A 92 -6.04 3.49 -0.79
N GLY A 93 -5.19 3.73 0.20
CA GLY A 93 -5.52 3.66 1.62
C GLY A 93 -6.42 4.80 2.10
N THR A 94 -6.98 4.64 3.30
CA THR A 94 -7.80 5.67 3.95
C THR A 94 -7.02 6.98 4.07
N SER A 95 -7.66 8.11 3.78
CA SER A 95 -7.09 9.46 3.88
C SER A 95 -5.91 9.77 2.94
N GLU A 96 -5.42 8.82 2.14
CA GLU A 96 -4.35 9.10 1.19
C GLU A 96 -4.79 10.13 0.11
N PRO A 97 -3.86 10.96 -0.40
CA PRO A 97 -4.13 11.96 -1.43
C PRO A 97 -4.40 11.35 -2.83
N GLY A 98 -5.01 12.16 -3.71
CA GLY A 98 -5.22 11.81 -5.12
C GLY A 98 -6.11 10.57 -5.33
N ASN A 99 -5.72 9.69 -6.26
CA ASN A 99 -6.43 8.43 -6.53
C ASN A 99 -5.57 7.16 -6.33
N VAL A 100 -4.24 7.29 -6.20
CA VAL A 100 -3.31 6.19 -5.86
C VAL A 100 -2.54 6.39 -4.55
N GLY A 101 -2.68 7.53 -3.89
CA GLY A 101 -1.97 7.80 -2.64
C GLY A 101 -0.47 8.00 -2.82
N VAL A 102 0.30 7.80 -1.77
CA VAL A 102 1.75 8.01 -1.74
C VAL A 102 2.52 6.81 -1.21
N LEU A 103 1.92 6.00 -0.33
CA LEU A 103 2.64 4.98 0.44
C LEU A 103 2.90 3.68 -0.34
N VAL A 104 1.99 3.33 -1.24
CA VAL A 104 2.05 2.06 -2.01
C VAL A 104 1.83 2.29 -3.50
N GLY A 105 0.91 3.16 -3.91
CA GLY A 105 0.58 3.38 -5.32
C GLY A 105 1.77 3.79 -6.20
N PRO A 106 2.45 4.92 -5.91
CA PRO A 106 3.62 5.36 -6.67
C PRO A 106 4.80 4.37 -6.68
N PRO A 107 5.28 3.79 -5.55
CA PRO A 107 6.38 2.82 -5.61
C PRO A 107 5.98 1.50 -6.29
N LEU A 108 4.69 1.12 -6.27
CA LEU A 108 4.19 -0.01 -7.07
C LEU A 108 4.14 0.31 -8.57
N TYR A 109 3.75 1.53 -8.94
CA TYR A 109 3.84 2.01 -10.32
C TYR A 109 5.28 1.93 -10.83
N GLU A 110 6.24 2.49 -10.08
CA GLU A 110 7.67 2.45 -10.43
C GLU A 110 8.18 1.02 -10.58
N ALA A 111 7.82 0.10 -9.67
CA ALA A 111 8.22 -1.30 -9.77
C ALA A 111 7.65 -2.04 -10.99
N PHE A 112 6.43 -1.71 -11.43
CA PHE A 112 5.91 -2.22 -12.70
C PHE A 112 6.61 -1.54 -13.90
N GLU A 113 6.80 -0.23 -13.88
CA GLU A 113 7.46 0.53 -14.94
C GLU A 113 8.90 0.08 -15.18
N GLU A 114 9.66 -0.21 -14.11
CA GLU A 114 11.01 -0.79 -14.18
C GLU A 114 10.99 -2.20 -14.78
N ALA A 115 9.99 -3.03 -14.42
CA ALA A 115 9.92 -4.42 -14.81
C ALA A 115 9.39 -4.68 -16.24
N VAL A 116 8.44 -3.87 -16.73
CA VAL A 116 7.80 -4.07 -18.06
C VAL A 116 7.99 -2.89 -19.02
N GLY A 117 8.42 -1.73 -18.52
CA GLY A 117 8.58 -0.50 -19.29
C GLY A 117 7.28 0.29 -19.48
N ALA A 118 7.38 1.62 -19.39
CA ALA A 118 6.25 2.58 -19.47
C ALA A 118 5.26 2.36 -20.63
N ARG A 119 5.73 1.85 -21.78
CA ARG A 119 4.88 1.60 -22.96
C ARG A 119 3.99 0.37 -22.85
N ALA A 120 4.34 -0.57 -21.98
CA ALA A 120 3.63 -1.82 -21.75
C ALA A 120 2.65 -1.73 -20.57
N LEU A 121 2.65 -0.61 -19.83
CA LEU A 121 1.90 -0.43 -18.59
C LEU A 121 0.80 0.64 -18.72
N SER A 122 -0.36 0.38 -18.14
CA SER A 122 -1.31 1.41 -17.72
C SER A 122 -1.61 1.26 -16.23
N PHE A 123 -1.30 2.29 -15.45
CA PHE A 123 -1.64 2.36 -14.02
C PHE A 123 -2.80 3.34 -13.81
N GLN A 124 -3.86 2.86 -13.18
CA GLN A 124 -5.12 3.59 -13.01
C GLN A 124 -5.54 3.57 -11.55
N GLY A 125 -5.66 4.75 -10.92
CA GLY A 125 -6.29 4.85 -9.60
C GLY A 125 -7.81 4.82 -9.69
N VAL A 126 -8.49 4.29 -8.67
CA VAL A 126 -9.97 4.30 -8.61
C VAL A 126 -10.46 5.73 -8.41
N ASN A 127 -11.21 6.25 -9.38
CA ASN A 127 -11.81 7.58 -9.33
C ASN A 127 -13.16 7.55 -8.58
N GLY A 128 -13.59 8.71 -8.06
CA GLY A 128 -14.82 8.81 -7.27
C GLY A 128 -14.78 8.11 -5.89
N TYR A 129 -13.66 7.51 -5.53
CA TYR A 129 -13.41 6.84 -4.26
C TYR A 129 -12.93 7.85 -3.20
N SER A 130 -13.73 8.06 -2.16
CA SER A 130 -13.44 9.06 -1.11
C SER A 130 -12.25 8.70 -0.23
N ALA A 131 -12.01 7.40 -0.03
CA ALA A 131 -11.08 6.85 0.96
C ALA A 131 -11.30 7.42 2.38
N SER A 132 -12.55 7.73 2.74
CA SER A 132 -12.86 8.34 4.04
C SER A 132 -12.73 7.37 5.21
N VAL A 133 -12.56 7.89 6.43
CA VAL A 133 -12.61 7.07 7.66
C VAL A 133 -13.99 6.41 7.84
N GLU A 134 -15.07 7.10 7.47
CA GLU A 134 -16.42 6.55 7.54
C GLU A 134 -16.58 5.32 6.65
N SER A 135 -16.09 5.39 5.40
CA SER A 135 -16.13 4.27 4.46
C SER A 135 -15.22 3.11 4.86
N TYR A 136 -14.10 3.34 5.55
CA TYR A 136 -13.31 2.26 6.15
C TYR A 136 -14.15 1.46 7.17
N LEU A 137 -14.78 2.17 8.10
CA LEU A 137 -15.59 1.59 9.18
C LEU A 137 -16.87 0.93 8.66
N ALA A 138 -17.37 1.36 7.50
CA ALA A 138 -18.48 0.73 6.78
C ALA A 138 -18.08 -0.55 5.99
N GLY A 139 -16.79 -0.90 5.96
CA GLY A 139 -16.29 -2.10 5.26
C GLY A 139 -15.85 -1.86 3.81
N GLY A 140 -15.51 -0.62 3.46
CA GLY A 140 -15.09 -0.16 2.14
C GLY A 140 -16.06 0.87 1.53
N ASP A 141 -15.53 1.80 0.72
CA ASP A 141 -16.34 2.80 0.03
C ASP A 141 -17.21 2.16 -1.05
N ALA A 142 -18.54 2.26 -0.92
CA ALA A 142 -19.49 1.66 -1.86
C ALA A 142 -19.43 2.28 -3.27
N ALA A 143 -19.16 3.58 -3.39
CA ALA A 143 -19.00 4.25 -4.68
C ALA A 143 -17.66 3.87 -5.33
N GLY A 144 -16.58 3.85 -4.55
CA GLY A 144 -15.27 3.36 -5.00
C GLY A 144 -15.30 1.89 -5.44
N SER A 145 -15.95 1.02 -4.66
CA SER A 145 -16.11 -0.41 -4.98
C SER A 145 -16.88 -0.61 -6.29
N LYS A 146 -17.95 0.15 -6.50
CA LYS A 146 -18.74 0.13 -7.73
C LYS A 146 -17.97 0.71 -8.93
N SER A 147 -17.21 1.79 -8.74
CA SER A 147 -16.35 2.33 -9.81
C SER A 147 -15.31 1.30 -10.21
N MET A 148 -14.59 0.72 -9.26
CA MET A 148 -13.56 -0.27 -9.53
C MET A 148 -14.10 -1.51 -10.26
N ALA A 149 -15.30 -1.99 -9.91
CA ALA A 149 -15.97 -3.07 -10.64
C ALA A 149 -16.39 -2.66 -12.08
N SER A 150 -16.86 -1.41 -12.25
CA SER A 150 -17.21 -0.84 -13.57
C SER A 150 -15.97 -0.69 -14.45
N ASP A 151 -14.90 -0.09 -13.92
CA ASP A 151 -13.63 0.15 -14.60
C ASP A 151 -12.97 -1.18 -14.99
N ALA A 152 -12.95 -2.16 -14.09
CA ALA A 152 -12.48 -3.52 -14.39
C ALA A 152 -13.29 -4.20 -15.50
N THR A 153 -14.62 -4.06 -15.48
CA THR A 153 -15.50 -4.60 -16.54
C THR A 153 -15.24 -3.92 -17.87
N GLU A 154 -15.04 -2.60 -17.90
CA GLU A 154 -14.71 -1.85 -19.10
C GLU A 154 -13.36 -2.29 -19.68
N ILE A 155 -12.30 -2.31 -18.84
CA ILE A 155 -10.94 -2.67 -19.24
C ILE A 155 -10.91 -4.09 -19.80
N LEU A 156 -11.47 -5.07 -19.09
CA LEU A 156 -11.50 -6.48 -19.51
C LEU A 156 -12.40 -6.76 -20.72
N THR A 157 -13.31 -5.84 -21.05
CA THR A 157 -14.14 -5.92 -22.26
C THR A 157 -13.43 -5.29 -23.47
N LYS A 158 -12.77 -4.14 -23.29
CA LYS A 158 -12.06 -3.42 -24.37
C LYS A 158 -10.69 -4.01 -24.68
N CYS A 159 -10.02 -4.55 -23.68
CA CYS A 159 -8.64 -5.04 -23.73
C CYS A 159 -8.55 -6.48 -23.19
N PRO A 160 -9.19 -7.46 -23.84
CA PRO A 160 -9.28 -8.84 -23.33
C PRO A 160 -7.91 -9.55 -23.20
N ASP A 161 -6.90 -9.09 -23.94
CA ASP A 161 -5.53 -9.62 -23.92
C ASP A 161 -4.63 -8.95 -22.85
N THR A 162 -5.10 -7.88 -22.19
CA THR A 162 -4.30 -7.21 -21.15
C THR A 162 -4.15 -8.11 -19.93
N LYS A 163 -2.96 -8.13 -19.35
CA LYS A 163 -2.69 -8.74 -18.05
C LYS A 163 -3.27 -7.80 -16.99
N PHE A 164 -4.53 -8.03 -16.64
CA PHE A 164 -5.29 -7.15 -15.76
C PHE A 164 -5.06 -7.48 -14.27
N ILE A 165 -4.43 -6.55 -13.56
CA ILE A 165 -4.14 -6.64 -12.12
C ILE A 165 -5.08 -5.71 -11.36
N MET A 166 -5.73 -6.24 -10.31
CA MET A 166 -6.40 -5.41 -9.31
C MET A 166 -5.49 -5.30 -8.08
N SER A 167 -5.35 -4.09 -7.54
CA SER A 167 -4.47 -3.84 -6.39
C SER A 167 -5.14 -2.93 -5.36
N GLY A 168 -4.84 -3.17 -4.08
CA GLY A 168 -5.37 -2.37 -2.97
C GLY A 168 -4.37 -2.21 -1.83
N TYR A 169 -4.45 -1.09 -1.13
CA TYR A 169 -3.76 -0.87 0.14
C TYR A 169 -4.76 -0.44 1.22
N SER A 170 -4.71 -1.03 2.42
CA SER A 170 -5.58 -0.68 3.56
C SER A 170 -7.08 -0.77 3.19
N GLN A 171 -7.86 0.30 3.33
CA GLN A 171 -9.26 0.39 2.82
C GLN A 171 -9.39 0.02 1.34
N GLY A 172 -8.37 0.30 0.52
CA GLY A 172 -8.33 -0.12 -0.87
C GLY A 172 -8.41 -1.63 -1.06
N CYS A 173 -7.94 -2.44 -0.10
CA CYS A 173 -8.15 -3.88 -0.13
C CYS A 173 -9.63 -4.24 0.04
N GLN A 174 -10.35 -3.57 0.95
CA GLN A 174 -11.81 -3.73 1.08
C GLN A 174 -12.53 -3.36 -0.21
N VAL A 175 -12.11 -2.27 -0.87
CA VAL A 175 -12.62 -1.84 -2.18
C VAL A 175 -12.39 -2.92 -3.25
N VAL A 176 -11.21 -3.56 -3.29
CA VAL A 176 -10.92 -4.70 -4.20
C VAL A 176 -11.81 -5.90 -3.90
N HIS A 177 -11.94 -6.32 -2.63
CA HIS A 177 -12.84 -7.40 -2.20
C HIS A 177 -14.28 -7.14 -2.65
N ASN A 178 -14.82 -5.96 -2.33
CA ASN A 178 -16.18 -5.57 -2.67
C ASN A 178 -16.38 -5.43 -4.19
N ALA A 179 -15.37 -5.00 -4.93
CA ALA A 179 -15.44 -4.87 -6.39
C ALA A 179 -15.49 -6.25 -7.07
N VAL A 180 -14.63 -7.19 -6.67
CA VAL A 180 -14.61 -8.55 -7.26
C VAL A 180 -15.89 -9.32 -6.91
N GLU A 181 -16.48 -9.11 -5.74
CA GLU A 181 -17.81 -9.65 -5.40
C GLU A 181 -18.95 -9.11 -6.29
N GLN A 182 -18.79 -7.91 -6.87
CA GLN A 182 -19.75 -7.32 -7.81
C GLN A 182 -19.52 -7.73 -9.27
N LEU A 183 -18.37 -8.32 -9.61
CA LEU A 183 -18.05 -8.72 -10.98
C LEU A 183 -18.83 -9.97 -11.41
N PRO A 184 -19.36 -10.02 -12.65
CA PRO A 184 -19.78 -11.27 -13.26
C PRO A 184 -18.62 -12.29 -13.28
N ALA A 185 -18.92 -13.57 -13.06
CA ALA A 185 -17.91 -14.62 -12.98
C ALA A 185 -16.98 -14.69 -14.22
N GLU A 186 -17.50 -14.38 -15.41
CA GLU A 186 -16.72 -14.30 -16.65
C GLU A 186 -15.69 -13.15 -16.64
N ILE A 187 -15.99 -12.02 -15.98
CA ILE A 187 -15.07 -10.89 -15.86
C ILE A 187 -14.06 -11.17 -14.75
N ALA A 188 -14.52 -11.62 -13.58
CA ALA A 188 -13.64 -11.96 -12.46
C ALA A 188 -12.61 -13.05 -12.83
N SER A 189 -12.96 -14.04 -13.64
CA SER A 189 -12.03 -15.10 -14.06
C SER A 189 -10.86 -14.58 -14.90
N LYS A 190 -11.03 -13.46 -15.63
CA LYS A 190 -10.01 -12.81 -16.49
C LYS A 190 -9.01 -11.95 -15.72
N ILE A 191 -9.21 -11.69 -14.42
CA ILE A 191 -8.21 -11.02 -13.58
C ILE A 191 -6.94 -11.88 -13.54
N SER A 192 -5.80 -11.35 -13.98
CA SER A 192 -4.54 -12.10 -14.03
C SER A 192 -3.93 -12.28 -12.64
N SER A 193 -4.04 -11.26 -11.78
CA SER A 193 -3.59 -11.32 -10.38
C SER A 193 -4.25 -10.26 -9.50
N ILE A 194 -4.28 -10.51 -8.20
CA ILE A 194 -4.71 -9.55 -7.17
C ILE A 194 -3.55 -9.30 -6.20
N LEU A 195 -3.23 -8.03 -5.94
CA LEU A 195 -2.17 -7.60 -5.03
C LEU A 195 -2.77 -6.80 -3.86
N LEU A 196 -2.53 -7.21 -2.62
CA LEU A 196 -3.12 -6.56 -1.44
C LEU A 196 -2.04 -6.24 -0.41
N PHE A 197 -2.07 -5.03 0.13
CA PHE A 197 -1.12 -4.54 1.12
C PHE A 197 -1.88 -4.08 2.36
N GLY A 198 -1.62 -4.69 3.52
CA GLY A 198 -2.34 -4.35 4.76
C GLY A 198 -3.85 -4.63 4.68
N ASP A 199 -4.24 -5.82 4.20
CA ASP A 199 -5.64 -6.18 3.92
C ASP A 199 -6.48 -6.41 5.18
N PRO A 200 -7.51 -5.59 5.48
CA PRO A 200 -8.40 -5.81 6.63
C PRO A 200 -9.19 -7.13 6.56
N TYR A 201 -9.28 -7.74 5.39
CA TYR A 201 -9.93 -9.03 5.16
C TYR A 201 -8.92 -10.14 4.82
N GLU A 202 -7.71 -10.09 5.37
CA GLU A 202 -6.66 -11.10 5.15
C GLU A 202 -7.21 -12.55 5.30
N GLY A 203 -6.94 -13.38 4.30
CA GLY A 203 -7.41 -14.77 4.23
C GLY A 203 -8.84 -14.95 3.68
N LYS A 204 -9.61 -13.87 3.43
CA LYS A 204 -10.89 -13.95 2.71
C LYS A 204 -10.63 -14.32 1.23
N PRO A 205 -11.27 -15.38 0.68
CA PRO A 205 -11.08 -15.77 -0.72
C PRO A 205 -11.88 -14.89 -1.67
N PHE A 206 -11.37 -14.74 -2.90
CA PHE A 206 -12.05 -14.02 -3.98
C PHE A 206 -12.94 -14.94 -4.81
N PRO A 207 -14.20 -14.56 -5.11
CA PRO A 207 -15.06 -15.36 -5.96
C PRO A 207 -14.53 -15.40 -7.40
N ASN A 208 -14.47 -16.61 -7.99
CA ASN A 208 -13.99 -16.87 -9.36
C ASN A 208 -12.52 -16.52 -9.64
N VAL A 209 -11.71 -16.24 -8.61
CA VAL A 209 -10.27 -16.00 -8.74
C VAL A 209 -9.50 -17.05 -7.93
N ASP A 210 -8.68 -17.84 -8.61
CA ASP A 210 -7.84 -18.86 -7.97
C ASP A 210 -6.84 -18.21 -7.00
N ALA A 211 -6.70 -18.78 -5.80
CA ALA A 211 -5.84 -18.26 -4.74
C ALA A 211 -4.35 -18.19 -5.13
N SER A 212 -3.89 -19.01 -6.08
CA SER A 212 -2.53 -18.92 -6.63
C SER A 212 -2.27 -17.63 -7.43
N ARG A 213 -3.32 -16.88 -7.78
CA ARG A 213 -3.23 -15.56 -8.43
C ARG A 213 -3.34 -14.39 -7.44
N VAL A 214 -3.45 -14.65 -6.14
CA VAL A 214 -3.62 -13.63 -5.09
C VAL A 214 -2.36 -13.54 -4.25
N LYS A 215 -1.82 -12.33 -4.08
CA LYS A 215 -0.69 -12.02 -3.20
C LYS A 215 -1.12 -10.97 -2.18
N THR A 216 -1.41 -11.42 -0.97
CA THR A 216 -1.57 -10.55 0.19
C THR A 216 -0.23 -10.37 0.90
N VAL A 217 0.08 -9.13 1.29
CA VAL A 217 1.21 -8.76 2.11
C VAL A 217 0.68 -8.10 3.37
N CYS A 218 0.90 -8.75 4.50
CA CYS A 218 0.55 -8.26 5.82
C CYS A 218 1.76 -8.33 6.75
N HIS A 219 2.16 -7.18 7.28
CA HIS A 219 3.37 -7.07 8.10
C HIS A 219 3.13 -7.54 9.53
N ALA A 220 4.15 -8.17 10.12
CA ALA A 220 4.13 -8.53 11.53
C ALA A 220 3.99 -7.27 12.40
N GLY A 221 2.92 -7.20 13.20
CA GLY A 221 2.57 -6.02 13.99
C GLY A 221 1.67 -5.02 13.27
N ASP A 222 1.24 -5.28 12.04
CA ASP A 222 0.14 -4.53 11.42
C ASP A 222 -1.21 -5.02 11.99
N THR A 223 -1.85 -4.17 12.79
CA THR A 223 -3.16 -4.44 13.36
C THR A 223 -4.29 -4.36 12.34
N ILE A 224 -4.13 -3.61 11.23
CA ILE A 224 -5.17 -3.46 10.20
C ILE A 224 -5.49 -4.81 9.56
N CYS A 225 -4.49 -5.65 9.29
CA CYS A 225 -4.65 -7.02 8.79
C CYS A 225 -5.55 -7.92 9.65
N ASN A 226 -5.77 -7.56 10.91
CA ASN A 226 -6.66 -8.26 11.85
C ASN A 226 -8.03 -7.55 11.97
N ASN A 227 -8.48 -6.87 10.91
CA ASN A 227 -9.68 -6.04 10.83
C ASN A 227 -9.76 -4.98 11.96
N SER A 228 -8.63 -4.42 12.36
CA SER A 228 -8.56 -3.38 13.40
C SER A 228 -8.78 -1.99 12.82
N ILE A 229 -8.92 -1.00 13.71
CA ILE A 229 -8.90 0.42 13.37
C ILE A 229 -7.59 1.11 13.83
N ILE A 230 -6.66 0.39 14.45
CA ILE A 230 -5.42 0.97 14.98
C ILE A 230 -4.35 1.00 13.89
N ILE A 231 -3.73 2.17 13.67
CA ILE A 231 -2.60 2.34 12.76
C ILE A 231 -1.30 2.29 13.58
N LEU A 232 -0.38 1.43 13.16
CA LEU A 232 0.97 1.27 13.71
C LEU A 232 1.99 1.40 12.57
N PRO A 233 3.27 1.72 12.85
CA PRO A 233 4.29 1.93 11.81
C PRO A 233 4.45 0.77 10.81
N ALA A 234 4.16 -0.47 11.21
CA ALA A 234 4.16 -1.65 10.33
C ALA A 234 3.20 -1.52 9.12
N HIS A 235 2.10 -0.77 9.27
CA HIS A 235 1.13 -0.54 8.21
C HIS A 235 1.64 0.40 7.10
N LEU A 236 2.64 1.25 7.39
CA LEU A 236 3.07 2.31 6.47
C LEU A 236 4.30 1.97 5.64
N THR A 237 4.85 0.76 5.79
CA THR A 237 6.15 0.36 5.19
C THR A 237 6.04 -0.55 3.97
N TYR A 238 4.83 -0.77 3.44
CA TYR A 238 4.57 -1.72 2.34
C TYR A 238 5.30 -1.42 1.01
N ALA A 239 5.86 -0.22 0.85
CA ALA A 239 6.79 0.09 -0.23
C ALA A 239 7.95 -0.92 -0.33
N VAL A 240 8.38 -1.57 0.77
CA VAL A 240 9.45 -2.60 0.71
C VAL A 240 9.08 -3.85 -0.08
N ASN A 241 7.79 -4.10 -0.31
CA ASN A 241 7.28 -5.34 -0.90
C ASN A 241 6.84 -5.20 -2.36
N VAL A 242 6.72 -3.97 -2.88
CA VAL A 242 6.09 -3.71 -4.19
C VAL A 242 6.83 -4.37 -5.35
N ALA A 243 8.17 -4.46 -5.28
CA ALA A 243 8.98 -5.15 -6.29
C ALA A 243 8.71 -6.67 -6.33
N GLU A 244 8.52 -7.30 -5.15
CA GLU A 244 8.13 -8.72 -5.07
C GLU A 244 6.71 -8.93 -5.59
N ALA A 245 5.79 -8.00 -5.26
CA ALA A 245 4.40 -8.05 -5.70
C ALA A 245 4.25 -7.87 -7.22
N ALA A 246 4.98 -6.91 -7.83
CA ALA A 246 5.03 -6.73 -9.28
C ALA A 246 5.62 -7.96 -9.99
N ALA A 247 6.73 -8.50 -9.48
CA ALA A 247 7.33 -9.73 -10.01
C ALA A 247 6.38 -10.93 -9.91
N PHE A 248 5.62 -11.07 -8.81
CA PHE A 248 4.57 -12.07 -8.67
C PHE A 248 3.45 -11.90 -9.72
N ALA A 249 2.98 -10.66 -9.93
CA ALA A 249 1.95 -10.35 -10.92
C ALA A 249 2.40 -10.76 -12.34
N ILE A 250 3.62 -10.36 -12.74
CA ILE A 250 4.19 -10.65 -14.05
C ILE A 250 4.42 -12.17 -14.23
N ALA A 251 4.92 -12.87 -13.21
CA ALA A 251 5.12 -14.32 -13.26
C ALA A 251 3.80 -15.13 -13.28
N THR A 252 2.72 -14.57 -12.72
CA THR A 252 1.38 -15.17 -12.72
C THR A 252 0.65 -14.91 -14.04
N ALA A 253 0.78 -13.70 -14.58
CA ALA A 253 0.14 -13.27 -15.84
C ALA A 253 0.61 -14.03 -17.09
N ASN A 254 1.78 -14.67 -17.02
CA ASN A 254 2.39 -15.45 -18.10
C ASN A 254 2.13 -16.96 -18.01
N ARG A 255 1.11 -17.38 -17.25
CA ARG A 255 0.62 -18.77 -17.14
C ARG A 255 -0.75 -18.94 -17.81
#